data_AF-A0A955EV35-F1
#
_entry.id   AF-A0A955EV35-F1
#
_cell.length_a   1.000
_cell.length_b   1.000
_cell.length_c   1.000
_cell.angle_alpha   90.00
_cell.angle_beta   90.00
_cell.angle_gamma   90.00
#
_symmetry.space_group_name_H-M   'P 1'
#
loop_
_entity.id
_entity.type
_entity.pdbx_description
1 polymer ?
#
loop_
_entity_poly.entity_id
_entity_poly.type
_entity_poly.pdbx_seq_one_letter_code
_entity_poly.pdbx_strand_id
1 'polypeptide(L)'
;LEWRLEAFRLWQMMAEPEWAHVHYPKIDFQDHYYYSAPKKKPQLNSLDEADPELIKTFEKLGISLEEQKRLVGVAVDVVFDSVSVKTTFRETLKEKGIIFCSFSDAVQEHPDLVKKYLGSVVPRTDNFYAALNSAVFSDGSFCYIPPGVRCPMELSTYFRINEAMTGQFERTLLIADEG
;
A
#
# COMPACT_ATOMS: atom_id res chain seq x y z
N LEU A 1 -14.90 -5.23 10.27
CA LEU A 1 -16.00 -4.28 9.96
C LEU A 1 -16.25 -3.32 11.12
N GLU A 2 -16.59 -3.82 12.32
CA GLU A 2 -16.83 -2.97 13.51
C GLU A 2 -15.76 -1.89 13.75
N TRP A 3 -14.48 -2.25 13.63
CA TRP A 3 -13.38 -1.31 13.84
C TRP A 3 -13.48 -0.05 12.97
N ARG A 4 -13.92 -0.22 11.71
CA ARG A 4 -14.11 0.87 10.74
C ARG A 4 -15.38 1.68 11.02
N LEU A 5 -16.47 1.00 11.38
CA LEU A 5 -17.73 1.67 11.72
C LEU A 5 -17.57 2.55 12.96
N GLU A 6 -16.80 2.08 13.96
CA GLU A 6 -16.46 2.89 15.12
C GLU A 6 -15.61 4.11 14.74
N ALA A 7 -14.60 3.93 13.88
CA ALA A 7 -13.80 5.05 13.37
C ALA A 7 -14.67 6.09 12.64
N PHE A 8 -15.63 5.64 11.83
CA PHE A 8 -16.56 6.52 11.14
C PHE A 8 -17.45 7.31 12.10
N ARG A 9 -18.03 6.66 13.13
CA ARG A 9 -18.83 7.33 14.16
C ARG A 9 -18.03 8.37 14.93
N LEU A 10 -16.77 8.04 15.27
CA LEU A 10 -15.86 8.97 15.93
C LEU A 10 -15.56 10.18 15.04
N TRP A 11 -15.24 9.93 13.77
CA TRP A 11 -14.96 10.96 12.79
C TRP A 11 -16.12 11.95 12.61
N GLN A 12 -17.37 11.47 12.57
CA GLN A 12 -18.56 12.33 12.46
C GLN A 12 -18.73 13.32 13.62
N MET A 13 -18.11 13.05 14.77
CA MET A 13 -18.15 13.94 15.95
C MET A 13 -16.96 14.91 16.00
N MET A 14 -15.98 14.78 15.10
CA MET A 14 -14.78 15.61 15.08
C MET A 14 -14.97 16.84 14.20
N ALA A 15 -14.30 17.94 14.56
CA ALA A 15 -14.19 19.12 13.71
C ALA A 15 -12.98 18.99 12.76
N GLU A 16 -13.15 19.40 11.50
CA GLU A 16 -12.05 19.52 10.56
C GLU A 16 -11.08 20.63 11.02
N PRO A 17 -9.76 20.38 11.05
CA PRO A 17 -8.78 21.38 11.50
C PRO A 17 -8.60 22.53 10.50
N GLU A 18 -8.60 23.78 11.00
CA GLU A 18 -8.42 25.00 10.19
C GLU A 18 -7.09 25.75 10.49
N TRP A 19 -6.20 25.16 11.29
CA TRP A 19 -4.96 25.82 11.75
C TRP A 19 -3.84 25.88 10.70
N ALA A 20 -3.91 25.07 9.65
CA ALA A 20 -2.89 25.03 8.62
C ALA A 20 -3.03 26.23 7.66
N HIS A 21 -1.91 26.83 7.26
CA HIS A 21 -1.90 27.97 6.32
C HIS A 21 -2.08 27.50 4.86
N VAL A 22 -3.19 26.82 4.60
CA VAL A 22 -3.57 26.29 3.28
C VAL A 22 -5.00 26.70 2.99
N HIS A 23 -5.28 27.09 1.75
CA HIS A 23 -6.61 27.49 1.31
C HIS A 23 -7.07 26.54 0.21
N TYR A 24 -8.15 25.83 0.46
CA TYR A 24 -8.78 24.92 -0.49
C TYR A 24 -10.30 24.97 -0.32
N PRO A 25 -11.08 24.69 -1.39
CA PRO A 25 -12.52 24.51 -1.26
C PRO A 25 -12.83 23.39 -0.26
N LYS A 26 -13.80 23.59 0.64
CA LYS A 26 -14.20 22.54 1.59
C LYS A 26 -14.57 21.26 0.84
N ILE A 27 -14.04 20.15 1.32
CA ILE A 27 -14.24 18.84 0.72
C ILE A 27 -15.51 18.23 1.34
N ASP A 28 -16.47 17.85 0.50
CA ASP A 28 -17.57 16.99 0.96
C ASP A 28 -17.09 15.54 0.99
N PHE A 29 -16.58 15.10 2.14
CA PHE A 29 -16.10 13.74 2.34
C PHE A 29 -17.21 12.68 2.19
N GLN A 30 -18.50 13.02 2.16
CA GLN A 30 -19.57 12.04 1.92
C GLN A 30 -19.90 11.85 0.44
N ASP A 31 -19.51 12.80 -0.43
CA ASP A 31 -19.75 12.76 -1.87
C ASP A 31 -18.61 12.09 -2.67
N HIS A 32 -17.63 11.49 -2.00
CA HIS A 32 -16.46 10.88 -2.63
C HIS A 32 -16.53 9.35 -2.62
N TYR A 33 -15.98 8.74 -3.68
CA TYR A 33 -15.78 7.30 -3.76
C TYR A 33 -14.42 6.92 -3.16
N TYR A 34 -14.44 6.07 -2.12
CA TYR A 34 -13.25 5.65 -1.39
C TYR A 34 -12.64 4.33 -1.88
N TYR A 35 -13.33 3.66 -2.81
CA TYR A 35 -12.89 2.41 -3.39
C TYR A 35 -13.20 2.40 -4.88
N SER A 36 -12.19 2.08 -5.68
CA SER A 36 -12.31 1.82 -7.11
C SER A 36 -11.65 0.48 -7.40
N ALA A 37 -12.43 -0.46 -7.93
CA ALA A 37 -11.88 -1.75 -8.30
C ALA A 37 -10.93 -1.59 -9.50
N PRO A 38 -9.72 -2.18 -9.47
CA PRO A 38 -8.79 -2.08 -10.58
C PRO A 38 -9.40 -2.70 -11.85
N LYS A 39 -9.41 -1.93 -12.94
CA LYS A 39 -9.77 -2.45 -14.26
C LYS A 39 -8.65 -3.39 -14.74
N LYS A 40 -9.02 -4.52 -15.36
CA LYS A 40 -8.04 -5.43 -15.99
C LYS A 40 -7.27 -4.65 -17.05
N LYS A 41 -5.97 -4.44 -16.83
CA LYS A 41 -5.09 -3.84 -17.83
C LYS A 41 -4.72 -4.88 -18.88
N PRO A 42 -4.63 -4.51 -20.17
CA PRO A 42 -4.09 -5.41 -21.19
C PRO A 42 -2.64 -5.78 -20.84
N GLN A 43 -2.27 -7.05 -21.06
CA GLN A 43 -0.85 -7.44 -21.05
C GLN A 43 -0.17 -6.77 -22.24
N LEU A 44 0.98 -6.16 -21.99
CA LEU A 44 1.80 -5.53 -23.02
C LEU A 44 2.90 -6.50 -23.45
N ASN A 45 3.27 -6.48 -24.73
CA ASN A 45 4.34 -7.36 -25.24
C ASN A 45 5.73 -6.72 -25.09
N SER A 46 5.80 -5.39 -25.00
CA SER A 46 7.06 -4.66 -24.84
C SER A 46 6.88 -3.38 -24.01
N LEU A 47 7.99 -2.87 -23.47
CA LEU A 47 8.00 -1.60 -22.74
C LEU A 47 7.67 -0.41 -23.65
N ASP A 48 7.92 -0.54 -24.95
CA ASP A 48 7.66 0.50 -25.96
C ASP A 48 6.15 0.69 -26.21
N GLU A 49 5.33 -0.30 -25.84
CA GLU A 49 3.86 -0.19 -25.83
C GLU A 49 3.33 0.55 -24.58
N ALA A 50 4.20 0.85 -23.61
CA ALA A 50 3.83 1.60 -22.42
C ALA A 50 3.69 3.09 -22.73
N ASP A 51 2.89 3.78 -21.91
CA ASP A 51 2.76 5.23 -21.97
C ASP A 51 4.15 5.91 -21.84
N PRO A 52 4.58 6.76 -22.81
CA PRO A 52 5.87 7.44 -22.73
C PRO A 52 6.05 8.31 -21.47
N GLU A 53 4.96 8.84 -20.90
CA GLU A 53 5.01 9.62 -19.66
C GLU A 53 5.32 8.72 -18.44
N LEU A 54 4.87 7.47 -18.48
CA LEU A 54 5.18 6.46 -17.47
C LEU A 54 6.68 6.15 -17.44
N ILE A 55 7.26 5.88 -18.60
CA ILE A 55 8.68 5.52 -18.74
C ILE A 55 9.55 6.67 -18.21
N LYS A 56 9.25 7.91 -18.61
CA LYS A 56 9.92 9.12 -18.10
C LYS A 56 9.79 9.26 -16.59
N THR A 57 8.65 8.91 -16.02
CA THR A 57 8.42 8.95 -14.56
C THR A 57 9.31 7.93 -13.86
N PHE A 58 9.42 6.71 -14.39
CA PHE A 58 10.28 5.69 -13.81
C PHE A 58 11.78 6.02 -13.90
N GLU A 59 12.22 6.59 -15.02
CA GLU A 59 13.60 7.09 -15.16
C GLU A 59 13.91 8.17 -14.12
N LYS A 60 12.98 9.13 -13.90
CA LYS A 60 13.13 10.16 -12.87
C LYS A 60 13.18 9.60 -11.45
N LEU A 61 12.44 8.52 -11.19
CA LEU A 61 12.43 7.84 -9.89
C LEU A 61 13.62 6.90 -9.70
N GLY A 62 14.51 6.78 -10.70
CA GLY A 62 15.68 5.90 -10.63
C GLY A 62 15.32 4.41 -10.67
N ILE A 63 14.14 4.06 -11.19
CA ILE A 63 13.65 2.68 -11.22
C ILE A 63 14.36 1.93 -12.35
N SER A 64 14.94 0.77 -12.04
CA SER A 64 15.70 -0.04 -13.01
C SER A 64 14.83 -0.52 -14.17
N LEU A 65 15.42 -0.72 -15.35
CA LEU A 65 14.69 -1.09 -16.57
C LEU A 65 13.90 -2.41 -16.44
N GLU A 66 14.42 -3.36 -15.66
CA GLU A 66 13.73 -4.61 -15.34
C GLU A 66 12.49 -4.35 -14.48
N GLU A 67 12.60 -3.45 -13.50
CA GLU A 67 11.51 -3.08 -12.62
C GLU A 67 10.45 -2.24 -13.36
N GLN A 68 10.86 -1.41 -14.32
CA GLN A 68 9.95 -0.70 -15.23
C GLN A 68 9.08 -1.69 -16.02
N LYS A 69 9.70 -2.65 -16.72
CA LYS A 69 9.00 -3.70 -17.48
C LYS A 69 7.98 -4.46 -16.62
N ARG A 70 8.37 -4.77 -15.37
CA ARG A 70 7.50 -5.44 -14.39
C ARG A 70 6.31 -4.57 -13.97
N LEU A 71 6.52 -3.29 -13.71
CA LEU A 71 5.46 -2.34 -13.29
C LEU A 71 4.46 -2.02 -14.41
N VAL A 72 4.91 -2.10 -15.67
CA VAL A 72 4.08 -1.90 -16.87
C VAL A 72 3.22 -3.13 -17.18
N GLY A 73 3.59 -4.30 -16.68
CA GLY A 73 2.92 -5.56 -17.04
C GLY A 73 3.35 -6.09 -18.41
N VAL A 74 4.57 -5.77 -18.83
CA VAL A 74 5.20 -6.37 -20.02
C VAL A 74 5.49 -7.84 -19.73
N ALA A 75 5.13 -8.74 -20.64
CA ALA A 75 5.55 -10.14 -20.57
C ALA A 75 7.07 -10.23 -20.76
N VAL A 76 7.81 -10.23 -19.64
CA VAL A 76 9.26 -10.41 -19.66
C VAL A 76 9.54 -11.92 -19.72
N ASP A 77 9.63 -12.47 -20.93
CA ASP A 77 10.22 -13.79 -21.17
C ASP A 77 11.72 -13.71 -20.87
N VAL A 78 12.10 -13.90 -19.61
CA VAL A 78 13.47 -14.25 -19.23
C VAL A 78 13.44 -15.71 -18.80
N VAL A 79 13.66 -16.57 -19.78
CA VAL A 79 14.11 -17.95 -19.55
C VAL A 79 15.60 -17.88 -19.20
N PHE A 80 15.89 -17.77 -17.91
CA PHE A 80 17.15 -18.18 -17.30
C PHE A 80 16.78 -18.91 -16.02
N ASP A 81 16.83 -20.25 -16.05
CA ASP A 81 16.69 -21.17 -14.90
C ASP A 81 15.61 -20.80 -13.84
N SER A 82 14.38 -20.68 -14.33
CA SER A 82 13.16 -21.31 -13.81
C SER A 82 12.88 -21.44 -12.30
N VAL A 83 13.22 -20.44 -11.46
CA VAL A 83 12.41 -20.09 -10.28
C VAL A 83 12.35 -18.57 -10.17
N SER A 84 11.15 -18.01 -10.34
CA SER A 84 10.95 -16.57 -10.52
C SER A 84 11.49 -15.75 -9.33
N VAL A 85 12.22 -14.68 -9.60
CA VAL A 85 12.72 -13.70 -8.61
C VAL A 85 11.62 -13.23 -7.63
N LYS A 86 10.36 -13.16 -8.08
CA LYS A 86 9.19 -12.84 -7.23
C LYS A 86 8.88 -13.95 -6.23
N THR A 87 8.96 -15.20 -6.67
CA THR A 87 8.80 -16.37 -5.79
C THR A 87 10.01 -16.45 -4.88
N THR A 88 11.23 -16.32 -5.41
CA THR A 88 12.49 -16.41 -4.64
C THR A 88 12.56 -15.37 -3.53
N PHE A 89 12.17 -14.11 -3.77
CA PHE A 89 12.16 -13.09 -2.70
C PHE A 89 11.09 -13.37 -1.64
N ARG A 90 9.86 -13.70 -2.05
CA ARG A 90 8.81 -14.08 -1.09
C ARG A 90 9.18 -15.34 -0.31
N GLU A 91 9.78 -16.33 -0.96
CA GLU A 91 10.29 -17.56 -0.36
C GLU A 91 11.42 -17.25 0.62
N THR A 92 12.42 -16.45 0.23
CA THR A 92 13.54 -16.05 1.09
C THR A 92 13.06 -15.31 2.35
N LEU A 93 12.10 -14.39 2.19
CA LEU A 93 11.49 -13.70 3.34
C LEU A 93 10.70 -14.68 4.21
N LYS A 94 9.91 -15.56 3.60
CA LYS A 94 9.10 -16.56 4.29
C LYS A 94 9.95 -17.60 5.03
N GLU A 95 11.09 -18.02 4.48
CA GLU A 95 12.07 -18.89 5.13
C GLU A 95 12.60 -18.30 6.43
N LYS A 96 12.73 -16.97 6.48
CA LYS A 96 13.11 -16.21 7.69
C LYS A 96 11.92 -15.83 8.56
N GLY A 97 10.69 -16.24 8.20
CA GLY A 97 9.46 -15.88 8.90
C GLY A 97 9.03 -14.43 8.73
N ILE A 98 9.64 -13.69 7.80
CA ILE A 98 9.27 -12.31 7.48
C ILE A 98 7.99 -12.34 6.63
N ILE A 99 7.00 -11.57 7.04
CA ILE A 99 5.76 -11.39 6.28
C ILE A 99 5.84 -10.03 5.60
N PHE A 100 5.80 -10.00 4.27
CA PHE A 100 5.72 -8.77 3.50
C PHE A 100 4.68 -8.91 2.39
N CYS A 101 3.55 -8.24 2.56
CA CYS A 101 2.39 -8.38 1.68
C CYS A 101 1.52 -7.10 1.70
N SER A 102 0.41 -7.13 0.95
CA SER A 102 -0.60 -6.07 1.03
C SER A 102 -1.28 -6.09 2.41
N PHE A 103 -1.82 -4.95 2.83
CA PHE A 103 -2.60 -4.91 4.07
C PHE A 103 -3.84 -5.82 3.96
N SER A 104 -4.43 -5.89 2.77
CA SER A 104 -5.57 -6.77 2.47
C SER A 104 -5.24 -8.25 2.68
N ASP A 105 -4.08 -8.72 2.17
CA ASP A 105 -3.60 -10.09 2.37
C ASP A 105 -3.37 -10.35 3.86
N ALA A 106 -2.72 -9.42 4.57
CA ALA A 106 -2.45 -9.57 6.00
C ALA A 106 -3.73 -9.67 6.86
N VAL A 107 -4.80 -8.96 6.49
CA VAL A 107 -6.09 -9.09 7.19
C VAL A 107 -6.70 -10.49 7.02
N GLN A 108 -6.49 -11.12 5.87
CA GLN A 108 -7.01 -12.46 5.58
C GLN A 108 -6.11 -13.57 6.17
N GLU A 109 -4.80 -13.45 5.99
CA GLU A 109 -3.82 -14.49 6.32
C GLU A 109 -3.27 -14.38 7.75
N HIS A 110 -3.20 -13.16 8.30
CA HIS A 110 -2.61 -12.86 9.60
C HIS A 110 -3.50 -11.95 10.49
N PRO A 111 -4.81 -12.27 10.64
CA PRO A 111 -5.76 -11.38 11.31
C PRO A 111 -5.40 -11.07 12.76
N ASP A 112 -4.74 -11.99 13.47
CA ASP A 112 -4.40 -11.81 14.88
C ASP A 112 -3.25 -10.81 15.07
N LEU A 113 -2.24 -10.85 14.20
CA LEU A 113 -1.16 -9.86 14.19
C LEU A 113 -1.72 -8.47 13.84
N VAL A 114 -2.56 -8.40 12.80
CA VAL A 114 -3.19 -7.13 12.42
C VAL A 114 -4.03 -6.58 13.57
N LYS A 115 -4.90 -7.39 14.18
CA LYS A 115 -5.74 -6.94 15.32
C LYS A 115 -4.91 -6.50 16.52
N LYS A 116 -3.79 -7.16 16.81
CA LYS A 116 -2.92 -6.84 17.94
C LYS A 116 -2.30 -5.44 17.81
N TYR A 117 -1.88 -5.05 16.60
CA TYR A 117 -1.10 -3.83 16.40
C TYR A 117 -1.87 -2.70 15.69
N LEU A 118 -2.97 -2.99 14.99
CA LEU A 118 -3.75 -1.99 14.27
C LEU A 118 -4.31 -0.94 15.23
N GLY A 119 -3.85 0.29 15.05
CA GLY A 119 -4.31 1.45 15.84
C GLY A 119 -3.58 1.61 17.17
N SER A 120 -2.53 0.83 17.44
CA SER A 120 -1.72 0.97 18.66
C SER A 120 -0.92 2.28 18.71
N VAL A 121 -0.34 2.69 17.57
CA VAL A 121 0.46 3.94 17.45
C VAL A 121 -0.41 5.10 16.97
N VAL A 122 -1.19 4.90 15.91
CA VAL A 122 -2.12 5.90 15.38
C VAL A 122 -3.54 5.40 15.59
N PRO A 123 -4.17 5.71 16.74
CA PRO A 123 -5.52 5.26 17.05
C PRO A 123 -6.57 5.93 16.15
N ARG A 124 -7.76 5.36 16.11
CA ARG A 124 -8.92 5.91 15.37
C ARG A 124 -9.36 7.28 15.89
N THR A 125 -8.96 7.63 17.11
CA THR A 125 -9.27 8.90 17.79
C THR A 125 -8.17 9.95 17.62
N ASP A 126 -7.08 9.64 16.92
CA ASP A 126 -5.87 10.48 16.88
C ASP A 126 -6.15 11.90 16.36
N ASN A 127 -6.73 11.99 15.16
CA ASN A 127 -7.16 13.25 14.56
C ASN A 127 -8.24 13.01 13.49
N PHE A 128 -8.81 14.10 12.98
CA PHE A 128 -9.87 14.06 11.96
C PHE A 128 -9.51 13.19 10.74
N TYR A 129 -8.33 13.37 10.16
CA TYR A 129 -7.92 12.62 8.96
C TYR A 129 -7.50 11.18 9.28
N ALA A 130 -6.94 10.92 10.46
CA ALA A 130 -6.63 9.56 10.91
C ALA A 130 -7.90 8.74 11.18
N ALA A 131 -8.95 9.36 11.74
CA ALA A 131 -10.26 8.75 11.94
C ALA A 131 -10.91 8.42 10.58
N LEU A 132 -10.89 9.37 9.64
CA LEU A 132 -11.37 9.18 8.28
C LEU A 132 -10.62 8.03 7.59
N ASN A 133 -9.27 8.07 7.57
CA ASN A 133 -8.44 7.01 7.01
C ASN A 133 -8.79 5.65 7.61
N SER A 134 -8.95 5.57 8.94
CA SER A 134 -9.32 4.33 9.61
C SER A 134 -10.68 3.79 9.18
N ALA A 135 -11.65 4.67 8.86
CA ALA A 135 -12.92 4.22 8.31
C ALA A 135 -12.78 3.66 6.88
N VAL A 136 -12.02 4.35 6.02
CA VAL A 136 -12.14 4.21 4.55
C VAL A 136 -10.92 3.63 3.83
N PHE A 137 -9.78 3.39 4.50
CA PHE A 137 -8.58 2.88 3.82
C PHE A 137 -8.87 1.57 3.10
N SER A 138 -8.46 1.46 1.83
CA SER A 138 -8.78 0.27 1.02
C SER A 138 -7.68 -0.78 1.07
N ASP A 139 -6.42 -0.33 1.08
CA ASP A 139 -5.27 -1.23 1.10
C ASP A 139 -4.05 -0.53 1.71
N GLY A 140 -2.88 -1.13 1.60
CA GLY A 140 -1.62 -0.56 2.03
C GLY A 140 -0.56 -1.65 2.12
N SER A 141 0.40 -1.50 3.02
CA SER A 141 1.47 -2.47 3.19
C SER A 141 1.49 -3.05 4.59
N PHE A 142 1.75 -4.35 4.68
CA PHE A 142 1.99 -5.04 5.94
C PHE A 142 3.37 -5.66 5.92
N CYS A 143 4.14 -5.38 6.98
CA CYS A 143 5.44 -5.97 7.20
C CYS A 143 5.54 -6.46 8.64
N TYR A 144 5.93 -7.73 8.83
CA TYR A 144 6.27 -8.28 10.13
C TYR A 144 7.64 -8.95 10.05
N ILE A 145 8.55 -8.53 10.93
CA ILE A 145 9.87 -9.11 11.12
C ILE A 145 9.88 -9.80 12.49
N PRO A 146 10.09 -11.13 12.55
CA PRO A 146 10.06 -11.87 13.80
C PRO A 146 11.29 -11.60 14.69
N PRO A 147 11.25 -12.02 15.97
CA PRO A 147 12.35 -11.76 16.90
C PRO A 147 13.69 -12.32 16.43
N GLY A 148 14.76 -11.54 16.58
CA GLY A 148 16.13 -11.94 16.24
C GLY A 148 16.40 -12.06 14.74
N VAL A 149 15.49 -11.62 13.87
CA VAL A 149 15.63 -11.75 12.42
C VAL A 149 16.00 -10.42 11.78
N ARG A 150 17.17 -10.39 11.16
CA ARG A 150 17.56 -9.31 10.26
C ARG A 150 17.03 -9.58 8.85
N CYS A 151 16.29 -8.61 8.30
CA CYS A 151 15.83 -8.65 6.91
C CYS A 151 17.04 -8.72 5.97
N PRO A 152 17.10 -9.69 5.02
CA PRO A 152 18.27 -9.90 4.17
C PRO A 152 18.39 -8.86 3.05
N MET A 153 17.42 -7.97 2.91
CA MET A 153 17.31 -7.00 1.83
C MET A 153 16.44 -5.82 2.24
N GLU A 154 16.49 -4.77 1.43
CA GLU A 154 15.63 -3.60 1.58
C GLU A 154 14.22 -3.92 1.07
N LEU A 155 13.21 -3.50 1.83
CA LEU A 155 11.81 -3.63 1.46
C LEU A 155 11.29 -2.28 0.97
N SER A 156 10.89 -2.22 -0.29
CA SER A 156 10.38 -1.01 -0.93
C SER A 156 8.94 -1.21 -1.39
N THR A 157 8.08 -0.24 -1.08
CA THR A 157 6.68 -0.21 -1.51
C THR A 157 6.43 1.05 -2.32
N TYR A 158 5.98 0.90 -3.56
CA TYR A 158 5.64 2.03 -4.42
C TYR A 158 4.12 2.12 -4.55
N PHE A 159 3.57 3.25 -4.13
CA PHE A 159 2.17 3.59 -4.34
C PHE A 159 2.05 4.55 -5.51
N ARG A 160 1.15 4.24 -6.45
CA ARG A 160 0.96 5.04 -7.66
C ARG A 160 -0.50 5.47 -7.78
N ILE A 161 -0.74 6.78 -7.64
CA ILE A 161 -2.02 7.41 -7.93
C ILE A 161 -2.07 7.65 -9.44
N ASN A 162 -2.93 6.90 -10.13
CA ASN A 162 -2.97 6.84 -11.60
C ASN A 162 -4.09 7.65 -12.24
N GLU A 163 -5.10 8.03 -11.46
CA GLU A 163 -6.29 8.68 -11.97
C GLU A 163 -6.45 10.06 -11.32
N ALA A 164 -6.61 11.07 -12.17
CA ALA A 164 -6.98 12.41 -11.71
C ALA A 164 -8.27 12.33 -10.89
N MET A 165 -8.38 13.15 -9.84
CA MET A 165 -9.53 13.17 -8.92
C MET A 165 -9.72 11.89 -8.07
N THR A 166 -8.70 11.04 -7.95
CA THR A 166 -8.73 9.90 -7.00
C THR A 166 -7.95 10.22 -5.72
N GLY A 167 -8.60 9.99 -4.57
CA GLY A 167 -7.96 10.03 -3.26
C GLY A 167 -7.58 8.62 -2.83
N GLN A 168 -6.30 8.38 -2.55
CA GLN A 168 -5.84 7.09 -2.04
C GLN A 168 -5.75 7.14 -0.52
N PHE A 169 -6.54 6.30 0.14
CA PHE A 169 -6.44 6.07 1.58
C PHE A 169 -5.73 4.75 1.81
N GLU A 170 -4.48 4.86 2.24
CA GLU A 170 -3.63 3.73 2.52
C GLU A 170 -3.25 3.64 3.99
N ARG A 171 -2.92 2.43 4.42
CA ARG A 171 -2.41 2.20 5.76
C ARG A 171 -1.25 1.21 5.75
N THR A 172 -0.10 1.65 6.25
CA THR A 172 1.05 0.78 6.43
C THR A 172 1.15 0.34 7.89
N LEU A 173 1.34 -0.97 8.11
CA LEU A 173 1.62 -1.55 9.42
C LEU A 173 2.93 -2.33 9.33
N LEU A 174 3.98 -1.77 9.94
CA LEU A 174 5.30 -2.40 10.05
C LEU A 174 5.54 -2.75 11.51
N ILE A 175 5.85 -4.02 11.76
CA ILE A 175 6.14 -4.56 13.07
C ILE A 175 7.52 -5.21 12.99
N ALA A 176 8.49 -4.65 13.69
CA ALA A 176 9.76 -5.32 13.96
C ALA A 176 9.72 -5.79 15.40
N ASP A 177 9.74 -7.10 15.61
CA ASP A 177 9.76 -7.69 16.93
C ASP A 177 11.17 -7.62 17.55
N GLU A 178 11.32 -8.06 18.80
CA GLU A 178 12.55 -7.88 19.57
C GLU A 178 13.81 -8.46 18.90
N GLY A 179 14.85 -7.64 18.78
CA GLY A 179 16.20 -8.06 18.34
C GLY A 179 16.46 -7.86 16.87
#